data_AF-A0A524LBT0-F1
#
_entry.id   AF-A0A524LBT0-F1
#
_cell.length_a   1.000
_cell.length_b   1.000
_cell.length_c   1.000
_cell.angle_alpha   90.00
_cell.angle_beta   90.00
_cell.angle_gamma   90.00
#
_symmetry.space_group_name_H-M   'P 1'
#
loop_
_entity.id
_entity.type
_entity.pdbx_description
1 polymer ?
#
loop_
_entity_poly.entity_id
_entity_poly.type
_entity_poly.pdbx_seq_one_letter_code
_entity_poly.pdbx_strand_id
1 'polypeptide(L)'
;MRTMLLAVTFGIFLAAGTAYAGPVPGGTDSDSDGVEDAFDNCVNVPNPAQTDTDHNGCGNDCSPRCNFNGNATVDTGDFLILKANFGSSQPDGTGGDCEPIGNTGNVGTEDFLLLKAEFGMANGPSGITNAQCDTASCLCTPAP
;
A
#
# COMPACT_ATOMS: atom_id res chain seq x y z
N MET A 1 23.10 60.12 -31.89
CA MET A 1 23.41 58.67 -31.92
C MET A 1 23.85 58.28 -30.53
N ARG A 2 22.98 57.61 -29.77
CA ARG A 2 23.26 57.11 -28.41
C ARG A 2 22.86 55.63 -28.40
N THR A 3 23.86 54.78 -28.30
CA THR A 3 23.79 53.33 -28.14
C THR A 3 23.04 53.00 -26.84
N MET A 4 21.91 52.28 -26.94
CA MET A 4 21.23 51.68 -25.80
C MET A 4 21.52 50.18 -25.76
N LEU A 5 22.13 49.77 -24.64
CA LEU A 5 22.46 48.40 -24.26
C LEU A 5 21.21 47.51 -24.21
N LEU A 6 21.39 46.25 -24.63
CA LEU A 6 20.50 45.12 -24.39
C LEU A 6 20.25 44.90 -22.89
N ALA A 7 19.01 44.56 -22.53
CA ALA A 7 18.71 43.70 -21.39
C ALA A 7 17.60 42.72 -21.79
N VAL A 8 18.02 41.51 -22.17
CA VAL A 8 17.13 40.34 -22.32
C VAL A 8 16.77 39.91 -20.91
N THR A 9 15.59 40.25 -20.42
CA THR A 9 15.07 39.68 -19.17
C THR A 9 14.60 38.27 -19.48
N PHE A 10 15.50 37.31 -19.24
CA PHE A 10 15.21 35.89 -19.21
C PHE A 10 14.20 35.66 -18.08
N GLY A 11 12.97 35.31 -18.44
CA GLY A 11 11.92 34.95 -17.49
C GLY A 11 12.28 33.66 -16.78
N ILE A 12 12.89 33.78 -15.61
CA ILE A 12 13.11 32.68 -14.69
C ILE A 12 11.76 32.37 -14.03
N PHE A 13 11.01 31.42 -14.61
CA PHE A 13 9.97 30.71 -13.87
C PHE A 13 10.67 29.74 -12.91
N LEU A 14 11.11 30.26 -11.76
CA LEU A 14 11.37 29.42 -10.60
C LEU A 14 10.01 29.11 -9.97
N ALA A 15 9.32 28.09 -10.50
CA ALA A 15 8.36 27.36 -9.68
C ALA A 15 9.19 26.56 -8.67
N ALA A 16 9.63 27.24 -7.61
CA ALA A 16 10.03 26.56 -6.40
C ALA A 16 8.77 25.86 -5.89
N GLY A 17 8.60 24.60 -6.25
CA GLY A 17 7.70 23.70 -5.53
C GLY A 17 8.21 23.69 -4.10
N THR A 18 7.57 24.47 -3.24
CA THR A 18 7.79 24.39 -1.81
C THR A 18 7.23 23.04 -1.38
N ALA A 19 8.08 22.02 -1.30
CA ALA A 19 7.83 20.91 -0.41
C ALA A 19 7.74 21.53 0.99
N TYR A 20 6.52 21.76 1.46
CA TYR A 20 6.27 22.25 2.80
C TYR A 20 6.48 21.09 3.77
N ALA A 21 7.74 20.74 4.01
CA ALA A 21 8.14 19.96 5.19
C ALA A 21 8.27 20.93 6.37
N GLY A 22 7.17 21.60 6.72
CA GLY A 22 7.07 22.24 8.02
C GLY A 22 6.87 21.14 9.07
N PRO A 23 7.45 21.24 10.26
CA PRO A 23 7.07 20.36 11.36
C PRO A 23 5.61 20.69 11.69
N VAL A 24 4.68 19.85 11.24
CA VAL A 24 3.31 19.87 11.74
C VAL A 24 3.43 19.62 13.25
N PRO A 25 2.76 20.36 14.13
CA PRO A 25 2.51 19.88 15.49
C PRO A 25 1.50 18.73 15.36
N GLY A 26 1.97 17.64 14.77
CA GLY A 26 1.23 16.42 14.43
C GLY A 26 1.85 15.25 15.18
N GLY A 27 1.11 14.18 15.35
CA GLY A 27 1.57 12.95 15.98
C GLY A 27 2.84 12.37 15.33
N THR A 28 3.31 11.25 15.87
CA THR A 28 4.39 10.47 15.24
C THR A 28 3.99 10.07 13.83
N ASP A 29 4.93 10.15 12.89
CA ASP A 29 4.85 9.63 11.52
C ASP A 29 6.12 8.78 11.33
N SER A 30 5.95 7.47 11.46
CA SER A 30 7.05 6.50 11.62
C SER A 30 7.72 6.17 10.30
N ASP A 31 7.01 6.26 9.18
CA ASP A 31 7.52 5.92 7.86
C ASP A 31 7.80 7.14 6.97
N SER A 32 7.44 8.35 7.46
CA SER A 32 7.71 9.64 6.85
C SER A 32 7.00 9.85 5.50
N ASP A 33 5.79 9.30 5.37
CA ASP A 33 4.96 9.45 4.17
C ASP A 33 4.05 10.70 4.20
N GLY A 34 3.98 11.38 5.35
CA GLY A 34 3.17 12.57 5.57
C GLY A 34 1.81 12.32 6.20
N VAL A 35 1.51 11.09 6.62
CA VAL A 35 0.34 10.68 7.40
C VAL A 35 0.80 10.32 8.81
N GLU A 36 0.14 10.86 9.83
CA GLU A 36 0.49 10.50 11.21
C GLU A 36 0.07 9.06 11.51
N ASP A 37 0.87 8.33 12.29
CA ASP A 37 0.68 6.92 12.63
C ASP A 37 -0.77 6.62 13.05
N ALA A 38 -1.41 7.51 13.82
CA ALA A 38 -2.77 7.34 14.34
C ALA A 38 -3.88 7.38 13.26
N PHE A 39 -3.54 7.77 12.03
CA PHE A 39 -4.43 7.81 10.87
C PHE A 39 -3.89 7.01 9.68
N ASP A 40 -2.71 6.41 9.83
CA ASP A 40 -2.02 5.69 8.79
C ASP A 40 -2.48 4.23 8.75
N ASN A 41 -2.99 3.78 7.60
CA ASN A 41 -3.40 2.39 7.40
C ASN A 41 -2.22 1.42 7.15
N CYS A 42 -0.98 1.93 7.09
CA CYS A 42 0.27 1.20 6.93
C CYS A 42 1.46 1.85 7.66
N VAL A 43 1.38 2.02 8.98
CA VAL A 43 2.33 2.72 9.90
C VAL A 43 3.85 2.53 9.65
N ASN A 44 4.27 1.47 8.95
CA ASN A 44 5.68 1.20 8.67
C ASN A 44 6.04 1.17 7.17
N VAL A 45 5.10 1.45 6.28
CA VAL A 45 5.26 1.31 4.83
C VAL A 45 4.70 2.54 4.12
N PRO A 46 5.57 3.43 3.59
CA PRO A 46 5.14 4.71 3.06
C PRO A 46 4.10 4.57 1.96
N ASN A 47 2.91 5.10 2.22
CA ASN A 47 1.79 5.07 1.31
C ASN A 47 0.94 6.36 1.41
N PRO A 48 1.44 7.51 0.91
CA PRO A 48 0.78 8.81 1.08
C PRO A 48 -0.65 8.88 0.51
N ALA A 49 -0.99 7.96 -0.39
CA ALA A 49 -2.32 7.85 -0.97
C ALA A 49 -3.34 7.12 -0.07
N GLN A 50 -2.87 6.43 0.98
CA GLN A 50 -3.66 5.70 1.97
C GLN A 50 -4.73 4.82 1.32
N THR A 51 -4.36 4.15 0.21
CA THR A 51 -5.30 3.34 -0.55
C THR A 51 -5.66 2.10 0.26
N ASP A 52 -6.95 1.94 0.55
CA ASP A 52 -7.55 0.79 1.20
C ASP A 52 -8.83 0.46 0.40
N THR A 53 -8.74 -0.55 -0.47
CA THR A 53 -9.80 -0.84 -1.45
C THR A 53 -10.98 -1.59 -0.84
N ASP A 54 -10.71 -2.46 0.13
CA ASP A 54 -11.72 -3.26 0.81
C ASP A 54 -12.24 -2.60 2.10
N HIS A 55 -11.66 -1.46 2.48
CA HIS A 55 -12.04 -0.63 3.64
C HIS A 55 -11.95 -1.40 4.96
N ASN A 56 -10.98 -2.31 5.07
CA ASN A 56 -10.76 -3.13 6.26
C ASN A 56 -9.82 -2.47 7.28
N GLY A 57 -9.36 -1.24 7.01
CA GLY A 57 -8.46 -0.47 7.86
C GLY A 57 -6.97 -0.79 7.65
N CYS A 58 -6.64 -1.73 6.76
CA CYS A 58 -5.28 -2.05 6.32
C CYS A 58 -5.05 -1.46 4.93
N GLY A 59 -3.96 -0.74 4.73
CA GLY A 59 -3.65 -0.25 3.40
C GLY A 59 -3.23 -1.36 2.44
N ASN A 60 -3.51 -1.17 1.16
CA ASN A 60 -3.10 -2.07 0.08
C ASN A 60 -1.57 -2.30 0.08
N ASP A 61 -0.78 -1.30 0.48
CA ASP A 61 0.69 -1.33 0.38
C ASP A 61 1.37 -2.17 1.48
N CYS A 62 0.70 -2.38 2.62
CA CYS A 62 1.16 -3.23 3.72
C CYS A 62 0.32 -4.50 3.88
N SER A 63 -0.51 -4.83 2.89
CA SER A 63 -1.26 -6.08 2.85
C SER A 63 -0.49 -7.11 2.02
N PRO A 64 -0.26 -8.34 2.55
CA PRO A 64 0.29 -9.43 1.77
C PRO A 64 -0.56 -9.73 0.55
N ARG A 65 0.09 -10.09 -0.56
CA ARG A 65 -0.58 -10.28 -1.85
C ARG A 65 -1.31 -11.60 -1.95
N CYS A 66 -0.83 -12.61 -1.23
CA CYS A 66 -1.40 -13.95 -1.22
C CYS A 66 -2.48 -14.14 -0.15
N ASN A 67 -3.09 -13.06 0.37
CA ASN A 67 -4.21 -13.12 1.30
C ASN A 67 -5.54 -13.11 0.53
N PHE A 68 -5.96 -14.29 0.06
CA PHE A 68 -7.08 -14.42 -0.88
C PHE A 68 -8.45 -14.49 -0.21
N ASN A 69 -8.48 -14.85 1.07
CA ASN A 69 -9.72 -14.86 1.84
C ASN A 69 -9.97 -13.52 2.56
N GLY A 70 -9.03 -12.56 2.44
CA GLY A 70 -9.13 -11.22 3.02
C GLY A 70 -9.14 -11.22 4.55
N ASN A 71 -8.58 -12.25 5.20
CA ASN A 71 -8.43 -12.26 6.65
C ASN A 71 -7.19 -11.43 7.06
N ALA A 72 -6.68 -11.58 8.28
CA ALA A 72 -5.53 -10.80 8.72
C ALA A 72 -4.16 -11.40 8.35
N THR A 73 -4.09 -12.61 7.78
CA THR A 73 -2.84 -13.38 7.66
C THR A 73 -2.80 -14.31 6.45
N VAL A 74 -1.66 -14.37 5.76
CA VAL A 74 -1.43 -15.43 4.76
C VAL A 74 -1.22 -16.76 5.47
N ASP A 75 -2.15 -17.69 5.30
CA ASP A 75 -2.14 -18.94 6.04
C ASP A 75 -2.61 -20.15 5.20
N THR A 76 -3.05 -21.20 5.89
CA THR A 76 -3.50 -22.44 5.23
C THR A 76 -4.78 -22.23 4.43
N GLY A 77 -5.64 -21.30 4.82
CA GLY A 77 -6.84 -20.90 4.08
C GLY A 77 -6.49 -20.37 2.69
N ASP A 78 -5.46 -19.54 2.59
CA ASP A 78 -4.99 -19.02 1.30
C ASP A 78 -4.38 -20.12 0.43
N PHE A 79 -3.65 -21.05 1.06
CA PHE A 79 -3.15 -22.23 0.36
C PHE A 79 -4.29 -23.10 -0.20
N LEU A 80 -5.40 -23.23 0.52
CA LEU A 80 -6.57 -23.97 0.02
C LEU A 80 -7.20 -23.29 -1.21
N ILE A 81 -7.22 -21.96 -1.26
CA ILE A 81 -7.72 -21.19 -2.40
C ILE A 81 -6.79 -21.36 -3.61
N LEU A 82 -5.48 -21.22 -3.41
CA LEU A 82 -4.51 -21.48 -4.46
C LEU A 82 -4.64 -22.90 -5.03
N LYS A 83 -4.71 -23.90 -4.14
CA LYS A 83 -4.87 -25.31 -4.54
C LYS A 83 -6.17 -25.55 -5.30
N ALA A 84 -7.27 -24.91 -4.90
CA ALA A 84 -8.57 -25.08 -5.55
C ALA A 84 -8.58 -24.55 -6.99
N ASN A 85 -7.74 -23.56 -7.29
CA ASN A 85 -7.70 -22.86 -8.58
C ASN A 85 -6.44 -23.18 -9.38
N PHE A 86 -5.59 -24.10 -8.93
CA PHE A 86 -4.35 -24.45 -9.63
C PHE A 86 -4.60 -24.86 -11.09
N GLY A 87 -3.90 -24.21 -12.02
CA GLY A 87 -4.04 -24.39 -13.46
C GLY A 87 -5.21 -23.64 -14.09
N SER A 88 -5.95 -22.83 -13.32
CA SER A 88 -6.97 -21.92 -13.84
C SER A 88 -6.39 -20.53 -14.10
N SER A 89 -7.09 -19.75 -14.93
CA SER A 89 -6.78 -18.34 -15.11
C SER A 89 -7.64 -17.49 -14.16
N GLN A 90 -6.99 -16.65 -13.35
CA GLN A 90 -7.66 -15.79 -12.37
C GLN A 90 -7.19 -14.34 -12.57
N PRO A 91 -7.99 -13.34 -12.16
CA PRO A 91 -7.49 -11.98 -12.04
C PRO A 91 -6.36 -11.89 -11.03
N ASP A 92 -5.34 -11.09 -11.35
CA ASP A 92 -4.25 -10.66 -10.48
C ASP A 92 -4.73 -10.35 -9.05
N GLY A 93 -4.08 -10.94 -8.05
CA GLY A 93 -4.42 -10.76 -6.63
C GLY A 93 -5.67 -11.50 -6.17
N THR A 94 -6.27 -12.36 -6.98
CA THR A 94 -7.49 -13.09 -6.62
C THR A 94 -7.39 -14.58 -6.93
N GLY A 95 -8.19 -15.38 -6.23
CA GLY A 95 -8.43 -16.77 -6.62
C GLY A 95 -7.18 -17.66 -6.67
N GLY A 96 -6.10 -17.32 -5.97
CA GLY A 96 -4.85 -18.09 -6.00
C GLY A 96 -3.72 -17.46 -6.82
N ASP A 97 -3.97 -16.37 -7.54
CA ASP A 97 -2.95 -15.62 -8.27
C ASP A 97 -2.38 -14.48 -7.39
N CYS A 98 -1.11 -14.58 -6.99
CA CYS A 98 -0.50 -13.65 -6.03
C CYS A 98 0.12 -12.38 -6.70
N GLU A 99 0.14 -12.28 -8.02
CA GLU A 99 0.97 -11.28 -8.71
C GLU A 99 0.20 -10.03 -9.17
N PRO A 100 0.88 -8.86 -9.21
CA PRO A 100 0.50 -7.75 -10.08
C PRO A 100 1.49 -7.50 -11.24
N ILE A 101 2.59 -8.28 -11.38
CA ILE A 101 3.61 -8.05 -12.41
C ILE A 101 4.31 -9.36 -12.86
N GLY A 102 3.92 -9.90 -14.02
CA GLY A 102 4.81 -10.75 -14.84
C GLY A 102 4.33 -12.17 -15.16
N ASN A 103 3.30 -12.68 -14.52
CA ASN A 103 2.76 -14.00 -14.75
C ASN A 103 1.51 -13.95 -15.63
N THR A 104 1.29 -15.08 -16.25
CA THR A 104 0.40 -15.36 -17.37
C THR A 104 -1.10 -15.31 -17.02
N GLY A 105 -1.47 -14.72 -15.87
CA GLY A 105 -2.80 -14.76 -15.26
C GLY A 105 -3.24 -16.17 -14.85
N ASN A 106 -2.29 -17.12 -14.71
CA ASN A 106 -2.58 -18.51 -14.40
C ASN A 106 -2.01 -18.88 -13.04
N VAL A 107 -2.88 -19.46 -12.20
CA VAL A 107 -2.51 -19.97 -10.87
C VAL A 107 -1.59 -21.18 -11.04
N GLY A 108 -0.37 -21.07 -10.58
CA GLY A 108 0.67 -22.06 -10.83
C GLY A 108 1.69 -22.20 -9.70
N THR A 109 2.85 -22.74 -10.08
CA THR A 109 3.95 -22.97 -9.14
C THR A 109 4.61 -21.67 -8.68
N GLU A 110 4.59 -20.62 -9.50
CA GLU A 110 5.11 -19.31 -9.12
C GLU A 110 4.28 -18.72 -7.97
N ASP A 111 2.95 -18.79 -8.06
CA ASP A 111 2.05 -18.37 -6.99
C ASP A 111 2.28 -19.17 -5.70
N PHE A 112 2.57 -20.46 -5.83
CA PHE A 112 2.91 -21.28 -4.66
C PHE A 112 4.22 -20.83 -3.99
N LEU A 113 5.22 -20.40 -4.78
CA LEU A 113 6.47 -19.87 -4.24
C LEU A 113 6.25 -18.53 -3.54
N LEU A 114 5.38 -17.68 -4.09
CA LEU A 114 5.00 -16.40 -3.49
C LEU A 114 4.20 -16.61 -2.20
N LEU A 115 3.17 -17.47 -2.22
CA LEU A 115 2.41 -17.82 -1.03
C LEU A 115 3.30 -18.38 0.06
N LYS A 116 4.27 -19.22 -0.31
CA LYS A 116 5.26 -19.73 0.64
C LYS A 116 6.14 -18.62 1.22
N ALA A 117 6.52 -17.62 0.42
CA ALA A 117 7.32 -16.50 0.89
C ALA A 117 6.54 -15.61 1.86
N GLU A 118 5.23 -15.47 1.64
CA GLU A 118 4.36 -14.66 2.48
C GLU A 118 3.70 -15.42 3.63
N PHE A 119 3.86 -16.74 3.71
CA PHE A 119 3.18 -17.56 4.71
C PHE A 119 3.50 -17.09 6.14
N GLY A 120 2.45 -16.72 6.89
CA GLY A 120 2.53 -16.17 8.23
C GLY A 120 2.71 -14.66 8.30
N MET A 121 2.80 -13.96 7.16
CA MET A 121 2.71 -12.50 7.12
C MET A 121 1.30 -12.06 7.48
N ALA A 122 1.20 -10.93 8.18
CA ALA A 122 -0.06 -10.31 8.57
C ALA A 122 -0.23 -8.96 7.87
N ASN A 123 -1.48 -8.50 7.72
CA ASN A 123 -1.76 -7.15 7.25
C ASN A 123 -1.22 -6.11 8.26
N GLY A 124 -0.78 -4.95 7.76
CA GLY A 124 -0.42 -3.82 8.60
C GLY A 124 0.97 -3.93 9.25
N PRO A 125 1.18 -3.33 10.44
CA PRO A 125 0.18 -2.74 11.31
C PRO A 125 -0.42 -1.44 10.74
N SER A 126 -1.63 -1.14 11.18
CA SER A 126 -2.37 0.10 10.89
C SER A 126 -2.50 0.88 12.20
N GLY A 127 -2.58 2.21 12.19
CA GLY A 127 -2.99 2.98 13.36
C GLY A 127 -4.46 3.37 13.34
N ILE A 128 -5.20 2.99 12.29
CA ILE A 128 -6.66 3.10 12.24
C ILE A 128 -7.26 2.10 13.22
N THR A 129 -8.01 2.62 14.20
CA THR A 129 -8.72 1.78 15.18
C THR A 129 -10.12 1.40 14.68
N ASN A 130 -10.75 0.41 15.33
CA ASN A 130 -12.16 0.06 15.09
C ASN A 130 -13.13 1.24 15.13
N ALA A 131 -12.82 2.32 15.85
CA ALA A 131 -13.67 3.52 15.89
C ALA A 131 -13.58 4.37 14.61
N GLN A 132 -12.51 4.19 13.82
CA GLN A 132 -12.18 4.97 12.62
C GLN A 132 -12.41 4.20 11.31
N CYS A 133 -12.53 2.86 11.36
CA CYS A 133 -12.88 1.98 10.24
C CYS A 133 -14.31 1.42 10.40
N ASP A 134 -14.78 0.67 9.39
CA ASP A 134 -16.00 -0.13 9.53
C ASP A 134 -15.76 -1.21 10.59
N THR A 135 -16.34 -1.03 11.79
CA THR A 135 -16.23 -1.96 12.93
C THR A 135 -16.51 -3.42 12.58
N ALA A 136 -17.32 -3.70 11.55
CA ALA A 136 -17.61 -5.06 11.11
C ALA A 136 -16.51 -5.67 10.24
N SER A 137 -15.74 -4.83 9.54
CA SER A 137 -14.77 -5.21 8.52
C SER A 137 -13.33 -4.87 8.93
N CYS A 138 -13.13 -4.27 10.11
CA CYS A 138 -11.80 -3.89 10.56
C CYS A 138 -10.99 -5.09 11.02
N LEU A 139 -9.95 -5.44 10.27
CA LEU A 139 -9.17 -6.67 10.48
C LEU A 139 -7.73 -6.41 10.91
N CYS A 140 -7.25 -5.18 10.83
CA CYS A 140 -5.89 -4.82 11.24
C CYS A 140 -5.75 -4.60 12.74
N THR A 141 -4.60 -5.02 13.28
CA THR A 141 -4.21 -4.66 14.64
C THR A 141 -3.60 -3.26 14.66
N PRO A 142 -4.05 -2.37 15.57
CA PRO A 142 -3.41 -1.10 15.83
C PRO A 142 -1.92 -1.25 16.09
N ALA A 143 -1.09 -0.36 15.54
CA ALA A 143 0.29 -0.22 15.97
C ALA A 143 0.32 0.04 17.49
N PRO A 144 1.30 -0.56 18.21
CA PRO A 144 1.38 -0.48 19.67
C PRO A 144 1.65 0.94 20.19
#